data_AF-A0A095Y1W3-F1
#
_entry.id   AF-A0A095Y1W3-F1
#
_cell.length_a   1.000
_cell.length_b   1.000
_cell.length_c   1.000
_cell.angle_alpha   90.00
_cell.angle_beta   90.00
_cell.angle_gamma   90.00
#
_symmetry.space_group_name_H-M   'P 1'
#
loop_
_entity.id
_entity.type
_entity.pdbx_description
1 polymer ?
#
loop_
_entity_poly.entity_id
_entity_poly.type
_entity_poly.pdbx_seq_one_letter_code
_entity_poly.pdbx_strand_id
1 'polypeptide(L)'
;MSKRTYLWGMKQETIPQAVIKEAQPFIDRYGNRLKYLGDVEGQKAWLFAFPADATIGYPVVYLFKNGEALEVSDSLVFDFIGMYVENLDEIGIE
;
A
#
# COMPACT_ATOMS: atom_id res chain seq x y z
N MET A 1 14.71 -20.00 -22.28
CA MET A 1 13.44 -20.18 -21.53
C MET A 1 13.72 -19.91 -20.06
N SER A 2 13.21 -18.80 -19.51
CA SER A 2 13.22 -18.58 -18.06
C SER A 2 11.79 -18.28 -17.63
N LYS A 3 11.29 -19.12 -16.71
CA LYS A 3 9.89 -19.20 -16.28
C LYS A 3 9.45 -17.87 -15.68
N ARG A 4 8.58 -17.15 -16.40
CA ARG A 4 7.74 -16.09 -15.82
C ARG A 4 6.68 -16.77 -14.96
N THR A 5 7.03 -16.99 -13.70
CA THR A 5 6.10 -17.48 -12.68
C THR A 5 5.11 -16.36 -12.35
N TYR A 6 3.83 -16.67 -12.52
CA TYR A 6 2.66 -15.86 -12.23
C TYR A 6 2.74 -15.21 -10.84
N LEU A 7 2.97 -13.91 -10.81
CA LEU A 7 2.67 -13.06 -9.67
C LEU A 7 1.65 -12.05 -10.17
N TRP A 8 0.44 -12.13 -9.60
CA TRP A 8 -0.65 -11.15 -9.69
C TRP A 8 -0.10 -9.74 -9.89
N GLY A 9 -0.57 -9.02 -10.93
CA GLY A 9 -0.04 -7.74 -11.39
C GLY A 9 -0.20 -6.60 -10.37
N MET A 10 0.53 -6.64 -9.27
CA MET A 10 0.70 -5.51 -8.37
C MET A 10 1.64 -4.50 -9.05
N LYS A 11 1.10 -3.31 -9.33
CA LYS A 11 1.84 -2.20 -9.93
C LYS A 11 3.05 -1.86 -9.05
N GLN A 12 4.23 -1.86 -9.66
CA GLN A 12 5.47 -1.45 -8.97
C GLN A 12 5.62 0.07 -9.12
N GLU A 13 5.74 0.78 -8.00
CA GLU A 13 5.95 2.22 -7.92
C GLU A 13 7.15 2.49 -7.00
N THR A 14 8.01 3.42 -7.39
CA THR A 14 9.16 3.83 -6.56
C THR A 14 8.62 4.48 -5.28
N ILE A 15 8.99 3.91 -4.12
CA ILE A 15 8.54 4.40 -2.82
C ILE A 15 9.26 5.71 -2.48
N PRO A 16 8.54 6.82 -2.24
CA PRO A 16 9.16 8.09 -1.82
C PRO A 16 9.87 7.97 -0.48
N GLN A 17 10.97 8.71 -0.29
CA GLN A 17 11.71 8.73 0.98
C GLN A 17 10.84 9.16 2.18
N ALA A 18 9.88 10.07 1.97
CA ALA A 18 8.93 10.46 3.01
C ALA A 18 8.09 9.27 3.50
N VAL A 19 7.62 8.42 2.58
CA VAL A 19 6.86 7.21 2.92
C VAL A 19 7.73 6.20 3.66
N ILE A 20 8.98 6.02 3.23
CA ILE A 20 9.95 5.15 3.92
C ILE A 20 10.18 5.64 5.36
N LYS A 21 10.35 6.96 5.54
CA LYS A 21 10.60 7.57 6.86
C LYS A 21 9.43 7.34 7.82
N GLU A 22 8.19 7.56 7.37
CA GLU A 22 7.00 7.30 8.20
C GLU A 22 6.85 5.80 8.52
N ALA A 23 7.12 4.94 7.54
CA ALA A 23 7.03 3.49 7.71
C ALA A 23 8.21 2.87 8.47
N GLN A 24 9.25 3.64 8.79
CA GLN A 24 10.52 3.14 9.31
C GLN A 24 10.35 2.24 10.56
N PRO A 25 9.50 2.57 11.55
CA PRO A 25 9.30 1.71 12.72
C PRO A 25 8.83 0.29 12.38
N PHE A 26 7.99 0.14 11.34
CA PHE A 26 7.54 -1.16 10.88
C PHE A 26 8.54 -1.81 9.92
N ILE A 27 9.26 -1.02 9.11
CA ILE A 27 10.34 -1.52 8.24
C ILE A 27 11.46 -2.14 9.08
N ASP A 28 11.87 -1.48 10.17
CA ASP A 28 12.91 -1.98 11.06
C ASP A 28 12.55 -3.34 11.68
N ARG A 29 11.25 -3.55 11.95
CA ARG A 29 10.75 -4.75 12.62
C ARG A 29 10.39 -5.88 11.66
N TYR A 30 9.81 -5.56 10.50
CA TYR A 30 9.19 -6.54 9.61
C TYR A 30 9.81 -6.55 8.20
N GLY A 31 10.80 -5.69 7.94
CA GLY A 31 11.34 -5.43 6.62
C GLY A 31 10.43 -4.52 5.79
N ASN A 32 10.92 -4.10 4.62
CA ASN A 32 10.12 -3.30 3.70
C ASN A 32 9.01 -4.14 3.06
N ARG A 33 7.78 -3.95 3.54
CA ARG A 33 6.56 -4.65 3.11
C ARG A 33 5.48 -3.70 2.58
N LEU A 34 5.90 -2.52 2.12
CA LEU A 34 5.02 -1.51 1.53
C LEU A 34 4.49 -2.00 0.17
N LYS A 35 3.18 -1.94 -0.01
CA LYS A 35 2.49 -2.27 -1.25
C LYS A 35 1.80 -1.03 -1.80
N TYR A 36 2.12 -0.66 -3.03
CA TYR A 36 1.46 0.46 -3.68
C TYR A 36 -0.02 0.13 -3.94
N LEU A 37 -0.90 1.03 -3.52
CA LEU A 37 -2.35 0.89 -3.68
C LEU A 37 -2.85 1.59 -4.94
N GLY A 38 -2.39 2.82 -5.21
CA GLY A 38 -2.88 3.59 -6.34
C GLY A 38 -2.50 5.06 -6.28
N ASP A 39 -3.06 5.83 -7.22
CA ASP A 39 -2.94 7.28 -7.32
C ASP A 39 -4.33 7.85 -7.60
N VAL A 40 -4.82 8.69 -6.69
CA VAL A 40 -6.10 9.40 -6.82
C VAL A 40 -5.77 10.89 -6.77
N GLU A 41 -6.00 11.59 -7.87
CA GLU A 41 -5.75 13.03 -8.00
C GLU A 41 -4.34 13.47 -7.55
N GLY A 42 -3.32 12.68 -7.89
CA GLY A 42 -1.92 12.92 -7.55
C GLY A 42 -1.56 12.60 -6.09
N GLN A 43 -2.50 12.11 -5.29
CA GLN A 43 -2.22 11.50 -4.01
C GLN A 43 -1.93 10.02 -4.23
N LYS A 44 -0.71 9.58 -3.92
CA LYS A 44 -0.31 8.18 -4.01
C LYS A 44 -0.48 7.51 -2.65
N ALA A 45 -0.83 6.22 -2.64
CA ALA A 45 -0.99 5.48 -1.40
C ALA A 45 -0.22 4.16 -1.36
N TRP A 46 0.28 3.79 -0.18
CA TRP A 46 0.89 2.49 0.10
C TRP A 46 0.29 1.85 1.35
N LEU A 47 0.01 0.56 1.30
CA LEU A 47 -0.38 -0.26 2.45
C LEU A 47 0.83 -0.98 3.02
N PHE A 48 1.01 -0.98 4.34
CA PHE A 48 1.98 -1.86 5.00
C PHE A 48 1.39 -3.27 5.17
N ALA A 49 1.91 -4.24 4.43
CA ALA A 49 1.42 -5.62 4.50
C ALA A 49 2.09 -6.38 5.65
N PHE A 50 1.55 -6.28 6.86
CA PHE A 50 2.08 -6.98 8.03
C PHE A 50 2.18 -8.51 7.84
N PRO A 51 3.14 -9.18 8.49
CA PRO A 51 3.16 -10.64 8.59
C PRO A 51 1.84 -11.20 9.16
N ALA A 52 1.48 -12.43 8.77
CA ALA A 52 0.21 -13.05 9.16
C ALA A 52 0.08 -13.31 10.67
N ASP A 53 1.21 -13.41 11.37
CA ASP A 53 1.33 -13.62 12.81
C ASP A 53 1.42 -12.31 13.61
N ALA A 54 1.44 -11.15 12.94
CA ALA A 54 1.41 -9.86 13.61
C ALA A 54 0.02 -9.55 14.15
N THR A 55 -0.06 -9.25 15.46
CA THR A 55 -1.27 -8.68 16.05
C THR A 55 -1.27 -7.18 15.85
N ILE A 56 -2.21 -6.66 15.05
CA ILE A 56 -2.37 -5.23 14.76
C ILE A 56 -3.82 -4.80 15.03
N GLY A 57 -4.02 -3.52 15.37
CA GLY A 57 -5.36 -2.96 15.56
C GLY A 57 -6.05 -2.69 14.22
N TYR A 58 -5.52 -1.72 13.47
CA TYR A 58 -5.98 -1.36 12.14
C TYR A 58 -4.86 -1.60 11.10
N PRO A 59 -5.21 -1.77 9.81
CA PRO A 59 -4.25 -1.60 8.72
C PRO A 59 -3.52 -0.26 8.81
N VAL A 60 -2.35 -0.17 8.18
CA VAL A 60 -1.57 1.07 8.11
C VAL A 60 -1.37 1.47 6.66
N VAL A 61 -1.88 2.64 6.29
CA VAL A 61 -1.72 3.24 4.96
C VAL A 61 -0.90 4.51 5.05
N TYR A 62 -0.03 4.71 4.07
CA TYR A 62 0.75 5.93 3.89
C TYR A 62 0.25 6.68 2.67
N LEU A 63 -0.28 7.88 2.90
CA LEU A 63 -0.73 8.79 1.85
C LEU A 63 0.40 9.76 1.52
N PHE A 64 0.73 9.91 0.24
CA PHE A 64 1.80 10.79 -0.22
C PHE A 64 1.25 11.81 -1.21
N LYS A 65 1.50 13.09 -0.94
CA LYS A 65 1.20 14.18 -1.87
C LYS A 65 2.19 15.33 -1.63
N ASN A 66 2.62 16.00 -2.70
CA ASN A 66 3.47 17.19 -2.63
C ASN A 66 4.78 17.00 -1.82
N GLY A 67 5.36 15.80 -1.83
CA GLY A 67 6.62 15.52 -1.13
C GLY A 67 6.46 15.11 0.34
N GLU A 68 5.24 15.13 0.87
CA GLU A 68 4.94 14.77 2.26
C GLU A 68 4.21 13.44 2.31
N ALA A 69 4.41 12.69 3.41
CA ALA A 69 3.73 11.45 3.69
C ALA A 69 2.97 11.56 5.02
N LEU A 70 1.78 10.98 5.08
CA LEU A 70 0.95 10.88 6.27
C LEU A 70 0.59 9.41 6.51
N GLU A 71 0.82 8.93 7.73
CA GLU A 71 0.31 7.65 8.20
C GLU A 71 -1.18 7.76 8.59
N VAL A 72 -1.97 6.79 8.15
CA VAL A 72 -3.34 6.56 8.59
C VAL A 72 -3.42 5.15 9.18
N SER A 73 -3.68 5.06 10.48
CA SER A 73 -3.70 3.81 11.25
C SER A 73 -4.88 3.74 12.24
N ASP A 74 -5.94 4.51 11.97
CA ASP A 74 -7.22 4.48 12.68
C ASP A 74 -8.35 3.95 11.78
N SER A 75 -9.60 4.08 12.24
CA SER A 75 -10.78 3.59 11.51
C SER A 75 -10.95 4.19 10.11
N LEU A 76 -10.41 5.38 9.83
CA LEU A 76 -10.51 6.02 8.50
C LEU A 76 -9.69 5.28 7.44
N VAL A 77 -8.79 4.37 7.84
CA VAL A 77 -7.95 3.63 6.90
C VAL A 77 -8.77 2.84 5.87
N PHE A 78 -9.97 2.37 6.23
CA PHE A 78 -10.83 1.60 5.34
C PHE A 78 -11.39 2.45 4.20
N ASP A 79 -11.74 3.71 4.47
CA ASP A 79 -12.24 4.65 3.46
C ASP A 79 -11.15 4.90 2.41
N PHE A 80 -9.91 5.15 2.86
CA PHE A 80 -8.78 5.30 1.94
C PHE A 80 -8.51 4.02 1.14
N ILE A 81 -8.49 2.85 1.78
CA ILE A 81 -8.31 1.58 1.04
C ILE A 81 -9.38 1.45 -0.05
N GLY A 82 -10.66 1.73 0.26
CA GLY A 82 -11.74 1.73 -0.72
C GLY A 82 -11.44 2.64 -1.92
N MET A 83 -11.08 3.90 -1.66
CA MET A 83 -10.75 4.89 -2.71
C MET A 83 -9.67 4.43 -3.69
N TYR A 84 -8.65 3.69 -3.23
CA TYR A 84 -7.54 3.24 -4.07
C TYR A 84 -7.74 1.87 -4.70
N VAL A 85 -8.68 1.06 -4.18
CA VAL A 85 -8.97 -0.30 -4.64
C VAL A 85 -10.19 -0.35 -5.58
N GLU A 86 -10.96 0.74 -5.69
CA GLU A 86 -12.07 0.88 -6.64
C GLU A 86 -11.60 0.86 -8.10
N ASN A 87 -11.38 -0.36 -8.61
CA ASN A 87 -11.51 -0.84 -10.00
C ASN A 87 -11.24 -2.37 -10.06
N LEU A 88 -11.71 -3.14 -9.06
CA LEU A 88 -11.68 -4.61 -9.12
C LEU A 88 -12.97 -5.22 -9.66
N ASP A 89 -14.02 -4.42 -9.86
CA ASP A 89 -15.34 -4.89 -10.31
C ASP A 89 -15.50 -4.99 -11.84
N GLU A 90 -14.50 -4.62 -12.64
CA GLU A 90 -14.42 -5.01 -14.07
C GLU A 90 -13.62 -6.32 -14.25
N ILE A 91 -13.93 -7.34 -13.47
CA ILE A 91 -13.72 -8.72 -13.94
C ILE A 91 -14.81 -9.00 -14.95
N GLY A 92 -14.48 -8.78 -16.23
CA GLY A 92 -15.29 -9.20 -17.37
C GLY A 92 -15.61 -10.69 -17.25
N ILE A 93 -16.81 -10.99 -16.78
CA ILE A 93 -17.48 -12.26 -17.02
C ILE A 93 -18.30 -12.04 -18.29
N GLU A 94 -17.69 -12.32 -19.43
CA GLU A 94 -18.42 -12.74 -20.63
C GLU A 94 -18.37 -14.26 -20.73
#